data_AF-A0A0M9WKT4-F1
#
_entry.id   AF-A0A0M9WKT4-F1
#
_cell.length_a   1.000
_cell.length_b   1.000
_cell.length_c   1.000
_cell.angle_alpha   90.00
_cell.angle_beta   90.00
_cell.angle_gamma   90.00
#
_symmetry.space_group_name_H-M   'P 1'
#
loop_
_entity.id
_entity.type
_entity.pdbx_description
1 polymer ?
#
loop_
_entity_poly.entity_id
_entity_poly.type
_entity_poly.pdbx_seq_one_letter_code
_entity_poly.pdbx_strand_id
1 'polypeptide(L)'
;MTQIYDESYSGRYHSEVVKNDIYKRGDTGAYGFSFRLQDDWQFSPVQSYGIAQFIGDFTDSGCDDWMPTTMVALKGNKLYTRVKQGSVCKQNVKGFNNLATVTAGEWPRVEIEAKWESDETGYFRVWYVGEKVLDEMDLITTIDGDAAFQFRAGLYANGWHEDKEMKGSQGTRCVWYDEIAAGTKLADIEAEAKIDAGDC
;
A
#
# COMPACT_ATOMS: atom_id res chain seq x y z
N MET A 1 -12.51 -5.84 4.92
CA MET A 1 -12.65 -4.93 3.76
C MET A 1 -13.03 -5.76 2.55
N THR A 2 -14.13 -5.43 1.89
CA THR A 2 -14.69 -6.23 0.80
C THR A 2 -14.81 -5.40 -0.48
N GLN A 3 -14.53 -6.01 -1.62
CA GLN A 3 -14.81 -5.49 -2.95
C GLN A 3 -15.60 -6.50 -3.76
N ILE A 4 -16.57 -6.01 -4.52
CA ILE A 4 -17.39 -6.81 -5.43
C ILE A 4 -17.26 -6.21 -6.82
N TYR A 5 -16.78 -7.00 -7.77
CA TYR A 5 -16.64 -6.59 -9.16
C TYR A 5 -18.00 -6.42 -9.83
N ASP A 6 -18.17 -5.30 -10.54
CA ASP A 6 -19.31 -5.00 -11.39
C ASP A 6 -18.80 -4.59 -12.78
N GLU A 7 -19.09 -5.41 -13.78
CA GLU A 7 -18.65 -5.17 -15.17
C GLU A 7 -19.20 -3.86 -15.76
N SER A 8 -20.34 -3.38 -15.25
CA SER A 8 -20.95 -2.13 -15.70
C SER A 8 -20.34 -0.88 -15.05
N TYR A 9 -19.58 -1.05 -13.97
CA TYR A 9 -18.98 0.05 -13.22
C TYR A 9 -17.60 0.43 -13.78
N SER A 10 -17.46 1.69 -14.16
CA SER A 10 -16.24 2.23 -14.80
C SER A 10 -15.32 2.97 -13.83
N GLY A 11 -15.71 3.12 -12.56
CA GLY A 11 -14.93 3.83 -11.55
C GLY A 11 -13.86 2.96 -10.88
N ARG A 12 -13.37 3.42 -9.73
CA ARG A 12 -12.37 2.71 -8.92
C ARG A 12 -13.01 2.01 -7.72
N TYR A 13 -12.36 0.94 -7.27
CA TYR A 13 -12.86 0.02 -6.24
C TYR A 13 -12.06 0.16 -4.94
N HIS A 14 -12.45 1.11 -4.07
CA HIS A 14 -11.78 1.39 -2.79
C HIS A 14 -12.64 0.98 -1.59
N SER A 15 -12.08 0.16 -0.70
CA SER A 15 -12.65 -0.20 0.61
C SER A 15 -11.54 -0.02 1.64
N GLU A 16 -11.40 1.21 2.11
CA GLU A 16 -10.23 1.65 2.87
C GLU A 16 -10.64 2.48 4.09
N VAL A 17 -9.86 2.35 5.16
CA VAL A 17 -9.86 3.30 6.27
C VAL A 17 -8.72 4.28 6.09
N VAL A 18 -8.93 5.51 6.54
CA VAL A 18 -8.04 6.64 6.26
C VAL A 18 -7.54 7.27 7.55
N LYS A 19 -6.23 7.49 7.63
CA LYS A 19 -5.61 8.38 8.60
C LYS A 19 -4.95 9.53 7.86
N ASN A 20 -5.44 10.74 8.11
CA ASN A 20 -4.91 11.97 7.49
C ASN A 20 -3.58 12.39 8.11
N ASP A 21 -2.84 13.20 7.35
CA ASP A 21 -1.64 13.93 7.81
C ASP A 21 -0.58 13.04 8.46
N ILE A 22 -0.28 11.90 7.82
CA ILE A 22 0.62 10.89 8.35
C ILE A 22 2.10 11.23 8.13
N TYR A 23 2.41 11.88 7.02
CA TYR A 23 3.75 12.37 6.70
C TYR A 23 3.67 13.54 5.72
N LYS A 24 4.71 14.36 5.74
CA LYS A 24 5.08 15.30 4.67
C LYS A 24 6.55 15.10 4.32
N ARG A 25 6.99 15.72 3.23
CA ARG A 25 8.42 15.77 2.89
C ARG A 25 9.24 16.34 4.06
N GLY A 26 10.39 15.73 4.32
CA GLY A 26 11.29 15.99 5.45
C GLY A 26 11.03 15.12 6.69
N ASP A 27 9.88 14.42 6.76
CA ASP A 27 9.56 13.59 7.91
C ASP A 27 10.29 12.24 7.87
N THR A 28 10.48 11.65 9.05
CA THR A 28 10.79 10.22 9.21
C THR A 28 9.62 9.56 9.92
N GLY A 29 9.22 8.38 9.45
CA GLY A 29 8.09 7.67 10.03
C GLY A 29 8.21 6.15 9.92
N ALA A 30 7.48 5.46 10.79
CA ALA A 30 7.28 4.03 10.79
C ALA A 30 5.79 3.71 10.70
N TYR A 31 5.44 2.70 9.91
CA TYR A 31 4.05 2.31 9.63
C TYR A 31 3.93 0.80 9.64
N GLY A 32 2.93 0.28 10.36
CA GLY A 32 2.71 -1.14 10.50
C GLY A 32 1.25 -1.50 10.26
N PHE A 33 1.01 -2.65 9.67
CA PHE A 33 -0.33 -3.24 9.62
C PHE A 33 -0.22 -4.76 9.44
N SER A 34 -1.13 -5.48 10.08
CA SER A 34 -1.39 -6.88 9.80
C SER A 34 -2.55 -6.98 8.81
N PHE A 35 -2.48 -7.95 7.90
CA PHE A 35 -3.57 -8.22 6.97
C PHE A 35 -3.76 -9.72 6.80
N ARG A 36 -4.95 -10.13 6.36
CA ARG A 36 -5.25 -11.52 6.00
C ARG A 36 -6.10 -11.54 4.73
N LEU A 37 -5.71 -12.36 3.77
CA LEU A 37 -6.52 -12.62 2.58
C LEU A 37 -7.53 -13.72 2.88
N GLN A 38 -8.68 -13.73 2.20
CA GLN A 38 -9.60 -14.88 2.23
C GLN A 38 -8.88 -16.19 1.90
N ASP A 39 -9.30 -17.28 2.53
CA ASP A 39 -8.60 -18.56 2.52
C ASP A 39 -8.39 -19.12 1.11
N ASP A 40 -9.38 -18.91 0.24
CA ASP A 40 -9.38 -19.34 -1.15
C ASP A 40 -8.90 -18.25 -2.12
N TRP A 41 -8.11 -17.28 -1.67
CA TRP A 41 -7.69 -16.15 -2.50
C TRP A 41 -7.07 -16.61 -3.83
N GLN A 42 -7.70 -16.23 -4.93
CA GLN A 42 -7.25 -16.57 -6.27
C GLN A 42 -6.11 -15.63 -6.70
N PHE A 43 -4.87 -16.13 -6.70
CA PHE A 43 -3.68 -15.38 -7.12
C PHE A 43 -3.43 -15.37 -8.64
N SER A 44 -4.12 -16.23 -9.40
CA SER A 44 -3.94 -16.38 -10.85
C SER A 44 -5.28 -16.35 -11.59
N PRO A 45 -5.39 -15.64 -12.73
CA PRO A 45 -4.35 -14.88 -13.40
C PRO A 45 -3.87 -13.66 -12.59
N VAL A 46 -2.62 -13.24 -12.80
CA VAL A 46 -2.01 -12.16 -12.03
C VAL A 46 -2.72 -10.83 -12.32
N GLN A 47 -3.16 -10.18 -11.25
CA GLN A 47 -3.74 -8.84 -11.25
C GLN A 47 -3.32 -8.10 -9.97
N SER A 48 -3.27 -6.77 -10.02
CA SER A 48 -2.86 -5.95 -8.87
C SER A 48 -4.02 -5.72 -7.91
N TYR A 49 -3.74 -5.90 -6.61
CA TYR A 49 -4.64 -5.53 -5.53
C TYR A 49 -3.87 -4.74 -4.47
N GLY A 50 -4.12 -3.44 -4.39
CA GLY A 50 -3.58 -2.56 -3.34
C GLY A 50 -4.13 -2.95 -1.98
N ILE A 51 -3.25 -3.05 -0.99
CA ILE A 51 -3.59 -3.40 0.40
C ILE A 51 -3.28 -2.26 1.38
N ALA A 52 -2.41 -1.32 1.00
CA ALA A 52 -2.21 -0.06 1.70
C ALA A 52 -1.63 0.99 0.74
N GLN A 53 -1.83 2.27 1.03
CA GLN A 53 -1.26 3.35 0.24
C GLN A 53 -1.03 4.62 1.04
N PHE A 54 -0.09 5.43 0.55
CA PHE A 54 0.09 6.81 0.91
C PHE A 54 -0.39 7.69 -0.25
N ILE A 55 -1.28 8.63 0.04
CA ILE A 55 -1.96 9.41 -0.99
C ILE A 55 -2.13 10.86 -0.53
N GLY A 56 -1.78 11.80 -1.40
CA GLY A 56 -1.89 13.24 -1.15
C GLY A 56 -2.91 13.89 -2.07
N ASP A 57 -3.51 14.98 -1.59
CA ASP A 57 -4.37 15.86 -2.39
C ASP A 57 -3.50 16.92 -3.07
N PHE A 58 -3.62 16.98 -4.39
CA PHE A 58 -2.93 17.88 -5.29
C PHE A 58 -3.91 18.59 -6.22
N THR A 59 -5.20 18.66 -5.89
CA THR A 59 -6.24 19.28 -6.72
C THR A 59 -5.85 20.70 -7.20
N ASP A 60 -5.13 21.46 -6.37
CA ASP A 60 -4.68 22.82 -6.68
C ASP A 60 -3.39 22.88 -7.54
N SER A 61 -2.76 21.74 -7.85
CA SER A 61 -1.52 21.65 -8.64
C SER A 61 -1.72 21.91 -10.14
N GLY A 62 -2.95 21.75 -10.64
CA GLY A 62 -3.26 21.77 -12.06
C GLY A 62 -2.77 20.55 -12.86
N CYS A 63 -2.30 19.49 -12.18
CA CYS A 63 -1.67 18.32 -12.82
C CYS A 63 -2.32 16.98 -12.44
N ASP A 64 -2.62 16.75 -11.18
CA ASP A 64 -3.29 15.55 -10.66
C ASP A 64 -4.22 15.95 -9.51
N ASP A 65 -5.26 15.16 -9.22
CA ASP A 65 -6.17 15.43 -8.10
C ASP A 65 -5.70 14.70 -6.83
N TRP A 66 -5.91 13.40 -6.74
CA TRP A 66 -5.50 12.56 -5.62
C TRP A 66 -4.45 11.57 -6.09
N MET A 67 -3.19 11.80 -5.69
CA MET A 67 -2.06 11.07 -6.23
C MET A 67 -1.48 10.09 -5.20
N PRO A 68 -1.60 8.76 -5.42
CA PRO A 68 -0.95 7.78 -4.57
C PRO A 68 0.54 7.72 -4.89
N THR A 69 1.39 7.90 -3.88
CA THR A 69 2.85 7.82 -4.01
C THR A 69 3.30 6.39 -3.76
N THR A 70 3.47 6.06 -2.48
CA THR A 70 3.83 4.73 -2.00
C THR A 70 2.58 3.86 -1.95
N MET A 71 2.65 2.68 -2.53
CA MET A 71 1.57 1.70 -2.48
C MET A 71 2.16 0.35 -2.10
N VAL A 72 1.50 -0.37 -1.21
CA VAL A 72 1.75 -1.79 -0.94
C VAL A 72 0.63 -2.58 -1.61
N ALA A 73 1.00 -3.55 -2.45
CA ALA A 73 0.04 -4.33 -3.21
C ALA A 73 0.47 -5.79 -3.36
N LEU A 74 -0.48 -6.62 -3.76
CA LEU A 74 -0.23 -7.97 -4.25
C LEU A 74 -0.13 -7.96 -5.77
N LYS A 75 0.87 -8.66 -6.30
CA LYS A 75 0.96 -9.04 -7.73
C LYS A 75 1.07 -10.55 -7.81
N GLY A 76 -0.05 -11.21 -8.07
CA GLY A 76 -0.16 -12.64 -7.79
C GLY A 76 0.07 -12.89 -6.29
N ASN A 77 0.85 -13.91 -5.93
CA ASN A 77 1.18 -14.20 -4.52
C ASN A 77 2.43 -13.47 -4.02
N LYS A 78 2.81 -12.36 -4.66
CA LYS A 78 4.02 -11.61 -4.31
C LYS A 78 3.69 -10.24 -3.77
N LEU A 79 4.35 -9.89 -2.66
CA LEU A 79 4.31 -8.54 -2.11
C LEU A 79 5.08 -7.59 -3.05
N TYR A 80 4.44 -6.48 -3.37
CA TYR A 80 4.98 -5.38 -4.15
C TYR A 80 4.86 -4.09 -3.36
N THR A 81 5.86 -3.23 -3.48
CA THR A 81 5.73 -1.84 -3.06
C THR A 81 6.37 -0.89 -4.08
N ARG A 82 6.18 0.41 -3.90
CA ARG A 82 6.81 1.44 -4.71
C ARG A 82 7.02 2.71 -3.92
N VAL A 83 7.89 3.57 -4.43
CA VAL A 83 7.90 5.00 -4.10
C VAL A 83 7.65 5.80 -5.39
N LYS A 84 7.25 7.07 -5.22
CA LYS A 84 7.03 8.00 -6.33
C LYS A 84 7.91 9.23 -6.13
N GLN A 85 8.54 9.66 -7.22
CA GLN A 85 9.64 10.62 -7.28
C GLN A 85 9.32 11.74 -8.26
N GLY A 86 10.11 12.82 -8.22
CA GLY A 86 9.95 13.98 -9.11
C GLY A 86 8.88 14.93 -8.60
N SER A 87 8.14 15.56 -9.52
CA SER A 87 7.07 16.49 -9.17
C SER A 87 5.69 15.94 -9.47
N VAL A 88 4.66 16.61 -8.94
CA VAL A 88 3.25 16.26 -9.23
C VAL A 88 3.01 16.18 -10.74
N CYS A 89 3.55 17.13 -11.50
CA CYS A 89 3.37 17.21 -12.96
C CYS A 89 4.35 16.33 -13.75
N LYS A 90 5.42 15.83 -13.12
CA LYS A 90 6.46 15.02 -13.76
C LYS A 90 6.93 13.93 -12.81
N GLN A 91 6.01 13.03 -12.52
CA GLN A 91 6.19 11.91 -11.61
C GLN A 91 6.95 10.74 -12.26
N ASN A 92 7.77 10.05 -11.46
CA ASN A 92 8.40 8.77 -11.80
C ASN A 92 8.15 7.75 -10.69
N VAL A 93 7.95 6.48 -11.04
CA VAL A 93 7.73 5.40 -10.08
C VAL A 93 8.96 4.49 -10.01
N LYS A 94 9.50 4.30 -8.81
CA LYS A 94 10.47 3.22 -8.53
C LYS A 94 9.75 2.10 -7.79
N GLY A 95 9.54 0.99 -8.47
CA GLY A 95 8.82 -0.18 -7.94
C GLY A 95 9.77 -1.28 -7.47
N PHE A 96 9.38 -1.95 -6.38
CA PHE A 96 10.10 -3.09 -5.80
C PHE A 96 9.17 -4.30 -5.81
N ASN A 97 9.51 -5.30 -6.61
CA ASN A 97 8.68 -6.48 -6.85
C ASN A 97 9.25 -7.70 -6.12
N ASN A 98 8.42 -8.73 -5.92
CA ASN A 98 8.84 -10.02 -5.39
C ASN A 98 9.49 -9.94 -4.00
N LEU A 99 9.04 -9.01 -3.14
CA LEU A 99 9.63 -8.78 -1.82
C LEU A 99 9.41 -9.95 -0.86
N ALA A 100 8.22 -10.55 -0.92
CA ALA A 100 7.85 -11.71 -0.11
C ALA A 100 6.80 -12.55 -0.84
N THR A 101 6.65 -13.81 -0.42
CA THR A 101 5.51 -14.65 -0.81
C THR A 101 4.39 -14.47 0.21
N VAL A 102 3.19 -14.19 -0.28
CA VAL A 102 2.00 -14.03 0.55
C VAL A 102 1.15 -15.30 0.46
N THR A 103 0.79 -15.85 1.61
CA THR A 103 -0.08 -17.02 1.74
C THR A 103 -1.49 -16.55 2.08
N ALA A 104 -2.49 -17.13 1.42
CA ALA A 104 -3.89 -16.87 1.73
C ALA A 104 -4.26 -17.43 3.12
N GLY A 105 -5.20 -16.79 3.82
CA GLY A 105 -5.67 -17.27 5.12
C GLY A 105 -4.71 -17.09 6.31
N GLU A 106 -3.49 -16.60 6.09
CA GLU A 106 -2.53 -16.26 7.14
C GLU A 106 -2.61 -14.78 7.52
N TRP A 107 -2.11 -14.42 8.71
CA TRP A 107 -2.00 -13.04 9.20
C TRP A 107 -0.55 -12.54 9.14
N PRO A 108 0.01 -12.24 7.95
CA PRO A 108 1.28 -11.54 7.88
C PRO A 108 1.17 -10.10 8.38
N ARG A 109 2.32 -9.60 8.83
CA ARG A 109 2.53 -8.21 9.18
C ARG A 109 3.52 -7.56 8.22
N VAL A 110 3.17 -6.36 7.76
CA VAL A 110 4.06 -5.48 6.97
C VAL A 110 4.45 -4.30 7.84
N GLU A 111 5.74 -3.97 7.84
CA GLU A 111 6.26 -2.79 8.50
C GLU A 111 7.11 -1.99 7.53
N ILE A 112 6.96 -0.67 7.55
CA ILE A 112 7.66 0.27 6.70
C ILE A 112 8.36 1.28 7.60
N GLU A 113 9.64 1.51 7.38
CA GLU A 113 10.38 2.64 7.95
C GLU A 113 10.90 3.49 6.80
N ALA A 114 10.59 4.78 6.83
CA ALA A 114 10.91 5.67 5.71
C ALA A 114 11.32 7.06 6.19
N LYS A 115 12.32 7.62 5.52
CA LYS A 115 12.63 9.05 5.53
C LYS A 115 12.16 9.64 4.21
N TRP A 116 11.21 10.57 4.28
CA TRP A 116 10.46 11.10 3.14
C TRP A 116 11.14 12.31 2.52
N GLU A 117 11.94 12.10 1.48
CA GLU A 117 12.74 13.14 0.84
C GLU A 117 12.48 13.19 -0.66
N SER A 118 12.57 14.40 -1.22
CA SER A 118 12.53 14.63 -2.66
C SER A 118 13.92 14.63 -3.31
N ASP A 119 14.95 14.22 -2.56
CA ASP A 119 16.33 14.05 -3.00
C ASP A 119 16.89 12.68 -2.55
N GLU A 120 18.14 12.39 -2.89
CA GLU A 120 18.81 11.13 -2.57
C GLU A 120 19.27 11.05 -1.11
N THR A 121 18.65 11.78 -0.17
CA THR A 121 18.95 11.67 1.27
C THR A 121 17.90 10.85 2.04
N GLY A 122 16.88 10.34 1.35
CA GLY A 122 15.84 9.48 1.91
C GLY A 122 16.28 8.02 2.00
N TYR A 123 15.49 7.24 2.74
CA TYR A 123 15.60 5.78 2.79
C TYR A 123 14.21 5.16 2.88
N PHE A 124 14.09 3.92 2.40
CA PHE A 124 12.84 3.17 2.43
C PHE A 124 13.11 1.70 2.74
N ARG A 125 12.60 1.25 3.87
CA ARG A 125 12.83 -0.11 4.39
C ARG A 125 11.51 -0.80 4.65
N VAL A 126 11.46 -2.08 4.36
CA VAL A 126 10.25 -2.89 4.53
C VAL A 126 10.59 -4.20 5.22
N TRP A 127 9.77 -4.58 6.18
CA TRP A 127 9.76 -5.89 6.81
C TRP A 127 8.46 -6.62 6.51
N TYR A 128 8.57 -7.92 6.36
CA TYR A 128 7.44 -8.83 6.20
C TYR A 128 7.63 -9.99 7.18
N VAL A 129 6.70 -10.13 8.13
CA VAL A 129 6.77 -11.16 9.19
C VAL A 129 8.10 -11.08 9.96
N GLY A 130 8.52 -9.86 10.31
CA GLY A 130 9.76 -9.59 11.04
C GLY A 130 11.06 -9.71 10.24
N GLU A 131 11.02 -10.25 9.01
CA GLU A 131 12.19 -10.30 8.14
C GLU A 131 12.30 -9.03 7.30
N LYS A 132 13.48 -8.41 7.27
CA LYS A 132 13.74 -7.24 6.42
C LYS A 132 13.83 -7.70 4.95
N VAL A 133 12.84 -7.31 4.15
CA VAL A 133 12.72 -7.69 2.73
C VAL A 133 13.14 -6.58 1.77
N LEU A 134 13.33 -5.35 2.27
CA LEU A 134 13.84 -4.22 1.51
C LEU A 134 14.66 -3.30 2.43
N ASP A 135 15.83 -2.86 1.96
CA ASP A 135 16.65 -1.85 2.63
C ASP A 135 17.30 -0.93 1.58
N GLU A 136 16.54 0.06 1.12
CA GLU A 136 17.03 1.01 0.12
C GLU A 136 17.44 2.31 0.80
N MET A 137 18.70 2.68 0.59
CA MET A 137 19.30 3.94 1.03
C MET A 137 19.50 4.87 -0.17
N ASP A 138 19.88 6.12 0.11
CA ASP A 138 20.20 7.14 -0.88
C ASP A 138 19.09 7.30 -1.95
N LEU A 139 17.84 7.33 -1.49
CA LEU A 139 16.65 7.17 -2.31
C LEU A 139 15.75 8.41 -2.23
N ILE A 140 15.32 8.90 -3.39
CA ILE A 140 14.16 9.80 -3.49
C ILE A 140 12.91 8.99 -3.15
N THR A 141 12.27 9.29 -2.02
CA THR A 141 11.15 8.52 -1.46
C THR A 141 9.81 9.23 -1.56
N THR A 142 9.79 10.52 -1.89
CA THR A 142 8.56 11.27 -2.15
C THR A 142 8.77 12.36 -3.21
N ILE A 143 7.69 13.04 -3.58
CA ILE A 143 7.70 14.11 -4.58
C ILE A 143 8.18 15.45 -4.00
N ASP A 144 8.56 16.41 -4.85
CA ASP A 144 8.97 17.77 -4.47
C ASP A 144 7.77 18.68 -4.13
N GLY A 145 7.01 18.32 -3.11
CA GLY A 145 5.88 19.12 -2.62
C GLY A 145 5.77 19.13 -1.10
N ASP A 146 4.95 20.04 -0.59
CA ASP A 146 4.73 20.22 0.86
C ASP A 146 3.37 19.65 1.32
N ALA A 147 2.64 18.97 0.42
CA ALA A 147 1.37 18.34 0.76
C ALA A 147 1.58 17.26 1.82
N ALA A 148 0.67 17.23 2.79
CA ALA A 148 0.59 16.12 3.74
C ALA A 148 -0.10 14.92 3.07
N PHE A 149 0.42 13.73 3.33
CA PHE A 149 -0.08 12.48 2.81
C PHE A 149 -0.95 11.78 3.85
N GLN A 150 -2.01 11.15 3.37
CA GLN A 150 -2.81 10.21 4.15
C GLN A 150 -2.13 8.85 4.14
N PHE A 151 -2.30 8.06 5.20
CA PHE A 151 -2.14 6.61 5.14
C PHE A 151 -3.50 5.96 5.03
N ARG A 152 -3.65 5.07 4.06
CA ARG A 152 -4.85 4.25 3.87
C ARG A 152 -4.49 2.78 3.97
N ALA A 153 -5.23 2.04 4.77
CA ALA A 153 -5.17 0.60 4.85
C ALA A 153 -6.52 0.04 4.38
N GLY A 154 -6.48 -0.90 3.44
CA GLY A 154 -7.69 -1.45 2.86
C GLY A 154 -7.49 -2.00 1.47
N LEU A 155 -8.57 -2.59 0.95
CA LEU A 155 -8.57 -3.23 -0.36
C LEU A 155 -8.91 -2.20 -1.44
N TYR A 156 -7.89 -1.85 -2.22
CA TYR A 156 -8.04 -1.16 -3.49
C TYR A 156 -7.84 -2.15 -4.63
N ALA A 157 -8.93 -2.61 -5.27
CA ALA A 157 -8.88 -3.53 -6.42
C ALA A 157 -8.49 -2.79 -7.71
N ASN A 158 -7.30 -2.17 -7.70
CA ASN A 158 -6.83 -1.25 -8.73
C ASN A 158 -6.69 -1.91 -10.10
N GLY A 159 -6.29 -3.18 -10.14
CA GLY A 159 -6.18 -3.94 -11.38
C GLY A 159 -7.48 -4.03 -12.16
N TRP A 160 -8.65 -4.07 -11.51
CA TRP A 160 -9.95 -4.10 -12.22
C TRP A 160 -10.19 -2.85 -13.06
N HIS A 161 -9.87 -1.67 -12.49
CA HIS A 161 -10.01 -0.40 -13.20
C HIS A 161 -8.88 -0.18 -14.22
N GLU A 162 -7.65 -0.58 -13.89
CA GLU A 162 -6.47 -0.38 -14.75
C GLU A 162 -6.48 -1.28 -15.98
N ASP A 163 -6.81 -2.57 -15.81
CA ASP A 163 -6.89 -3.54 -16.91
C ASP A 163 -8.23 -3.45 -17.67
N LYS A 164 -9.22 -2.71 -17.14
CA LYS A 164 -10.59 -2.62 -17.66
C LYS A 164 -11.36 -3.94 -17.64
N GLU A 165 -10.91 -4.90 -16.82
CA GLU A 165 -11.55 -6.20 -16.61
C GLU A 165 -11.14 -6.81 -15.25
N MET A 166 -11.96 -7.71 -14.72
CA MET A 166 -11.52 -8.64 -13.68
C MET A 166 -10.86 -9.86 -14.33
N LYS A 167 -9.64 -10.19 -13.89
CA LYS A 167 -8.99 -11.42 -14.30
C LYS A 167 -9.36 -12.56 -13.35
N GLY A 168 -9.67 -13.73 -13.93
CA GLY A 168 -10.06 -14.92 -13.18
C GLY A 168 -11.56 -15.01 -12.94
N SER A 169 -11.96 -15.56 -11.80
CA SER A 169 -13.37 -15.87 -11.48
C SER A 169 -13.81 -15.42 -10.08
N GLN A 170 -12.90 -14.92 -9.24
CA GLN A 170 -13.20 -14.50 -7.87
C GLN A 170 -13.55 -13.00 -7.82
N GLY A 171 -14.80 -12.68 -8.15
CA GLY A 171 -15.33 -11.30 -8.21
C GLY A 171 -15.69 -10.68 -6.87
N THR A 172 -15.80 -11.47 -5.81
CA THR A 172 -15.84 -10.96 -4.43
C THR A 172 -14.48 -11.19 -3.80
N ARG A 173 -13.86 -10.12 -3.30
CA ARG A 173 -12.53 -10.13 -2.68
C ARG A 173 -12.61 -9.56 -1.28
N CYS A 174 -12.07 -10.28 -0.32
CA CYS A 174 -12.06 -9.89 1.08
C CYS A 174 -10.64 -9.92 1.65
N VAL A 175 -10.32 -8.84 2.38
CA VAL A 175 -9.08 -8.71 3.14
C VAL A 175 -9.44 -8.17 4.53
N TRP A 176 -8.99 -8.84 5.58
CA TRP A 176 -9.08 -8.34 6.95
C TRP A 176 -7.79 -7.61 7.30
N TYR A 177 -7.91 -6.66 8.22
CA TYR A 177 -6.81 -5.82 8.68
C TYR A 177 -6.88 -5.71 10.19
N ASP A 178 -5.72 -5.62 10.83
CA ASP A 178 -5.58 -5.35 12.25
C ASP A 178 -4.22 -4.72 12.53
N GLU A 179 -3.99 -4.27 13.78
CA GLU A 179 -2.71 -3.78 14.27
C GLU A 179 -2.10 -2.68 13.37
N ILE A 180 -2.99 -1.81 12.88
CA ILE A 180 -2.64 -0.67 12.04
C ILE A 180 -2.09 0.43 12.94
N ALA A 181 -0.80 0.73 12.79
CA ALA A 181 -0.09 1.69 13.61
C ALA A 181 0.80 2.60 12.76
N ALA A 182 1.00 3.82 13.24
CA ALA A 182 1.93 4.77 12.66
C ALA A 182 2.65 5.53 13.78
N GLY A 183 3.94 5.74 13.61
CA GLY A 183 4.80 6.42 14.57
C GLY A 183 6.04 6.97 13.90
N THR A 184 7.05 7.30 14.72
CA THR A 184 8.30 7.92 14.25
C THR A 184 9.44 6.93 14.08
N LYS A 185 9.30 5.73 14.67
CA LYS A 185 10.28 4.64 14.67
C LYS A 185 9.57 3.29 14.83
N LEU A 186 10.25 2.19 14.47
CA LEU A 186 9.66 0.83 14.53
C LEU A 186 9.09 0.46 15.92
N ALA A 187 9.75 0.89 17.00
CA ALA A 187 9.27 0.63 18.36
C ALA A 187 7.89 1.25 18.66
N ASP A 188 7.48 2.30 17.94
CA ASP A 188 6.17 2.95 18.15
C ASP A 188 5.02 2.14 17.53
N ILE A 189 5.33 1.17 16.66
CA ILE A 189 4.34 0.41 15.89
C ILE A 189 4.33 -1.08 16.23
N GLU A 190 5.12 -1.54 17.21
CA GLU A 190 5.19 -2.94 17.62
C GLU A 190 3.79 -3.52 17.91
N ALA A 191 3.57 -4.77 17.49
CA ALA A 191 2.31 -5.48 17.67
C ALA A 191 2.57 -6.93 18.13
N GLU A 192 1.76 -7.42 19.08
CA GLU A 192 1.92 -8.76 19.70
C GLU A 192 0.73 -9.70 19.50
N ALA A 193 -0.38 -9.26 18.89
CA ALA A 193 -1.65 -9.97 19.01
C ALA A 193 -1.79 -11.23 18.14
N LYS A 194 -2.47 -12.24 18.71
CA LYS A 194 -3.14 -13.30 17.96
C LYS A 194 -4.51 -12.80 17.50
N ILE A 195 -4.73 -12.75 16.19
CA ILE A 195 -5.93 -12.16 15.60
C ILE A 195 -6.84 -13.29 15.09
N ASP A 196 -8.10 -13.29 15.52
CA ASP A 196 -9.13 -14.19 15.00
C ASP A 196 -9.89 -13.49 13.87
N ALA A 197 -9.95 -14.11 12.69
CA ALA A 197 -10.66 -13.55 11.55
C ALA A 197 -12.10 -14.09 11.54
N GLY A 198 -13.09 -13.19 11.56
CA GLY A 198 -14.49 -13.57 11.32
C GLY A 198 -14.74 -13.96 9.86
N ASP A 199 -15.96 -14.44 9.57
CA ASP A 199 -16.37 -14.84 8.22
C ASP A 199 -16.32 -13.67 7.22
N CYS A 200 -16.13 -14.01 5.94
CA CYS A 200 -16.25 -13.11 4.78
C CYS A 200 -17.70 -12.77 4.47
#